data_AF-B8CU37-F1
#
_entry.id   AF-B8CU37-F1
#
_cell.length_a   1.000
_cell.length_b   1.000
_cell.length_c   1.000
_cell.angle_alpha   90.00
_cell.angle_beta   90.00
_cell.angle_gamma   90.00
#
_symmetry.space_group_name_H-M   'P 1'
#
loop_
_entity.id
_entity.type
_entity.pdbx_description
1 polymer ?
#
loop_
_entity_poly.entity_id
_entity_poly.type
_entity_poly.pdbx_seq_one_letter_code
_entity_poly.pdbx_strand_id
1 'polypeptide(L)'
;MSTESICTLLEPQVATAQDITIAITNIKAFLGVSLAPMIEVVTNQGYLLHVKSRTLQLHSSPYEAISLKQLSIFLLLGIMLVVFLTSRFETTPNIHFSLPEQILLDGKKSVLVPIYSSDIELAAFGDKFRRMAVLIDSCDTIVWQKIYAASSQKGDVLHFILHSTDAVGDEFTGFKVINVDENWDFLTSAWLKEVGFCE
;
A
#
# COMPACT_ATOMS: atom_id res chain seq x y z
N MET A 1 -21.18 -4.38 -44.45
CA MET A 1 -21.10 -5.85 -44.42
C MET A 1 -20.10 -6.20 -43.32
N SER A 2 -20.52 -6.90 -42.26
CA SER A 2 -19.65 -7.22 -41.12
C SER A 2 -18.78 -8.43 -41.44
N THR A 3 -17.59 -8.52 -40.85
CA THR A 3 -16.62 -9.59 -41.03
C THR A 3 -17.16 -10.98 -40.66
N GLU A 4 -18.20 -11.04 -39.83
CA GLU A 4 -18.85 -12.30 -39.41
C GLU A 4 -19.66 -12.95 -40.54
N SER A 5 -20.17 -12.19 -41.52
CA SER A 5 -20.93 -12.76 -42.64
C SER A 5 -20.06 -13.38 -43.74
N ILE A 6 -18.73 -13.17 -43.69
CA ILE A 6 -17.77 -13.77 -44.64
C ILE A 6 -17.38 -15.18 -44.16
N CYS A 7 -17.28 -15.39 -42.84
CA CYS A 7 -16.91 -16.69 -42.26
C CYS A 7 -17.99 -17.76 -42.50
N THR A 8 -19.26 -17.39 -42.54
CA THR A 8 -20.36 -18.31 -42.85
C THR A 8 -20.46 -18.67 -44.34
N LEU A 9 -19.85 -17.88 -45.23
CA LEU A 9 -19.73 -18.19 -46.66
C LEU A 9 -18.57 -19.15 -46.97
N LEU A 10 -17.73 -19.45 -45.98
CA LEU A 10 -16.47 -20.19 -46.10
C LEU A 10 -16.51 -21.58 -45.41
N GLU A 11 -17.65 -22.02 -44.88
CA GLU A 11 -17.85 -23.41 -44.43
C GLU A 11 -18.35 -24.31 -45.57
N PRO A 12 -17.96 -25.60 -45.59
CA PRO A 12 -17.11 -26.12 -46.65
C PRO A 12 -17.90 -26.68 -47.83
N GLN A 13 -17.64 -26.15 -49.04
CA GLN A 13 -17.60 -27.03 -50.21
C GLN A 13 -16.37 -27.93 -50.04
N VAL A 14 -16.54 -29.23 -50.28
CA VAL A 14 -15.49 -30.25 -50.15
C VAL A 14 -14.22 -29.75 -50.85
N ALA A 15 -13.26 -29.25 -50.08
CA ALA A 15 -12.01 -28.73 -50.62
C ALA A 15 -11.25 -29.90 -51.23
N THR A 16 -10.98 -29.82 -52.52
CA THR A 16 -10.21 -30.88 -53.18
C THR A 16 -8.74 -30.75 -52.78
N ALA A 17 -7.98 -31.84 -52.90
CA ALA A 17 -6.54 -31.81 -52.65
C ALA A 17 -5.81 -30.77 -53.54
N GLN A 18 -6.39 -30.46 -54.70
CA GLN A 18 -5.88 -29.45 -55.62
C GLN A 18 -6.09 -28.03 -55.08
N ASP A 19 -7.26 -27.74 -54.50
CA ASP A 19 -7.55 -26.43 -53.88
C ASP A 19 -6.61 -26.16 -52.69
N ILE A 20 -6.33 -27.19 -51.89
CA ILE A 20 -5.38 -27.11 -50.77
C ILE A 20 -3.97 -26.84 -51.28
N THR A 21 -3.55 -27.50 -52.37
CA THR A 21 -2.22 -27.30 -52.97
C THR A 21 -2.06 -25.87 -53.49
N ILE A 22 -3.10 -25.33 -54.14
CA ILE A 22 -3.12 -23.96 -54.66
C ILE A 22 -3.06 -22.96 -53.49
N ALA A 23 -3.86 -23.18 -52.43
CA ALA A 23 -3.86 -22.32 -51.25
C ALA A 23 -2.48 -22.29 -50.57
N ILE A 24 -1.85 -23.45 -50.34
CA ILE A 24 -0.52 -23.52 -49.74
C ILE A 24 0.54 -22.85 -50.62
N THR A 25 0.45 -23.00 -51.94
CA THR A 25 1.38 -22.33 -52.88
C THR A 25 1.24 -20.81 -52.79
N ASN A 26 0.01 -20.30 -52.73
CA ASN A 26 -0.25 -18.87 -52.58
C ASN A 26 0.22 -18.35 -51.22
N ILE A 27 0.03 -19.11 -50.13
CA ILE A 27 0.53 -18.75 -48.80
C ILE A 27 2.07 -18.69 -48.80
N LYS A 28 2.75 -19.68 -49.40
CA LYS A 28 4.22 -19.67 -49.54
C LYS A 28 4.71 -18.48 -50.36
N ALA A 29 4.01 -18.15 -51.45
CA ALA A 29 4.34 -16.98 -52.27
C ALA A 29 4.16 -15.67 -51.49
N PHE A 30 3.08 -15.55 -50.71
CA PHE A 30 2.80 -14.39 -49.87
C PHE A 30 3.82 -14.21 -48.73
N LEU A 31 4.21 -15.31 -48.08
CA LEU A 31 5.20 -15.31 -47.00
C LEU A 31 6.62 -14.94 -47.47
N GLY A 32 6.91 -15.11 -48.76
CA GLY A 32 8.20 -14.79 -49.37
C GLY A 32 9.29 -15.82 -49.06
N VAL A 33 10.44 -15.65 -49.71
CA VAL A 33 11.54 -16.65 -49.74
C VAL A 33 12.10 -16.97 -48.34
N SER A 34 12.03 -16.04 -47.39
CA SER A 34 12.57 -16.22 -46.04
C SER A 34 11.68 -17.07 -45.11
N LEU A 35 10.37 -17.10 -45.35
CA LEU A 35 9.40 -17.78 -44.47
C LEU A 35 8.67 -18.94 -45.15
N ALA A 36 8.71 -19.03 -46.49
CA ALA A 36 8.19 -20.16 -47.25
C ALA A 36 8.72 -21.55 -46.79
N PRO A 37 9.99 -21.71 -46.34
CA PRO A 37 10.48 -22.98 -45.79
C PRO A 37 9.84 -23.40 -44.47
N MET A 38 9.09 -22.51 -43.79
CA MET A 38 8.36 -22.89 -42.57
C MET A 38 7.21 -23.85 -42.87
N ILE A 39 6.70 -23.89 -44.11
CA ILE A 39 5.65 -24.83 -44.50
C ILE A 39 6.31 -25.98 -45.28
N GLU A 40 6.48 -27.12 -44.63
CA GLU A 40 7.05 -28.33 -45.24
C GLU A 40 5.93 -29.19 -45.85
N VAL A 41 6.19 -29.78 -47.02
CA VAL A 41 5.28 -30.72 -47.66
C VAL A 41 5.77 -32.14 -47.36
N VAL A 42 4.95 -32.93 -46.67
CA VAL A 42 5.24 -34.35 -46.40
C VAL A 42 4.42 -35.20 -47.35
N THR A 43 5.10 -35.94 -48.22
CA THR A 43 4.48 -36.77 -49.24
C THR A 43 3.51 -37.77 -48.59
N ASN A 44 2.26 -37.83 -49.09
CA ASN A 44 1.18 -38.68 -48.59
C ASN A 44 0.70 -38.40 -47.15
N GLN A 45 1.16 -37.32 -46.49
CA GLN A 45 0.77 -36.99 -45.12
C GLN A 45 0.27 -35.55 -44.94
N GLY A 46 0.57 -34.64 -45.88
CA GLY A 46 0.04 -33.27 -45.90
C GLY A 46 1.11 -32.21 -45.68
N TYR A 47 0.78 -31.15 -44.94
CA TYR A 47 1.64 -29.97 -44.75
C TYR A 47 1.91 -29.71 -43.27
N LEU A 48 3.17 -29.44 -42.93
CA LEU A 48 3.62 -29.13 -41.55
C LEU A 48 4.11 -27.69 -41.46
N LEU A 49 3.75 -27.00 -40.37
CA LEU A 49 4.23 -25.65 -40.07
C LEU A 49 5.31 -25.70 -38.98
N HIS A 50 6.54 -25.37 -39.33
CA HIS A 50 7.67 -25.22 -38.41
C HIS A 50 7.73 -23.79 -37.88
N VAL A 51 7.18 -23.57 -36.69
CA VAL A 51 7.37 -22.31 -35.97
C VAL A 51 8.71 -22.39 -35.25
N LYS A 52 9.76 -21.80 -35.85
CA LYS A 52 11.07 -21.68 -35.18
C LYS A 52 10.91 -20.73 -33.99
N SER A 53 10.65 -21.27 -32.80
CA SER A 53 10.62 -20.47 -31.58
C SER A 53 12.02 -19.90 -31.38
N ARG A 54 12.13 -18.58 -31.37
CA ARG A 54 13.38 -17.89 -31.09
C ARG A 54 13.65 -18.10 -29.60
N THR A 55 14.37 -19.16 -29.24
CA THR A 55 14.91 -19.33 -27.90
C THR A 55 15.86 -18.16 -27.65
N LEU A 56 15.35 -17.12 -26.98
CA LEU A 56 16.20 -16.11 -26.35
C LEU A 56 17.14 -16.87 -25.43
N GLN A 57 18.42 -16.87 -25.77
CA GLN A 57 19.46 -17.37 -24.88
C GLN A 57 19.48 -16.43 -23.67
N LEU A 58 18.72 -16.78 -22.64
CA LEU A 58 18.92 -16.26 -21.30
C LEU A 58 20.31 -16.72 -20.89
N HIS A 59 21.26 -15.78 -20.87
CA HIS A 59 22.63 -16.01 -20.43
C HIS A 59 22.60 -16.76 -19.10
N SER A 60 23.02 -18.01 -19.13
CA SER A 60 23.00 -18.95 -18.01
C SER A 60 24.19 -18.70 -17.09
N SER A 61 24.32 -17.50 -16.53
CA SER A 61 25.11 -17.22 -15.32
C SER A 61 25.01 -15.73 -14.96
N PRO A 62 24.48 -15.36 -13.77
CA PRO A 62 24.45 -13.96 -13.34
C PRO A 62 25.86 -13.37 -13.10
N TYR A 63 26.91 -14.20 -13.06
CA TYR A 63 28.28 -13.79 -12.83
C TYR A 63 29.08 -13.48 -14.11
N GLU A 64 28.61 -13.91 -15.29
CA GLU A 64 29.29 -13.61 -16.57
C GLU A 64 28.79 -12.30 -17.21
N ALA A 65 27.66 -11.76 -16.74
CA ALA A 65 27.01 -10.61 -17.37
C ALA A 65 27.56 -9.25 -16.91
N ILE A 66 28.29 -9.19 -15.79
CA ILE A 66 28.72 -7.92 -15.18
C ILE A 66 30.24 -7.80 -15.23
N SER A 67 30.73 -6.85 -16.02
CA SER A 67 32.15 -6.52 -16.05
C SER A 67 32.61 -5.94 -14.71
N LEU A 68 33.86 -6.21 -14.32
CA LEU A 68 34.47 -5.69 -13.08
C LEU A 68 34.34 -4.14 -12.97
N LYS A 69 34.35 -3.44 -14.11
CA LYS A 69 34.14 -1.99 -14.18
C LYS A 69 32.73 -1.59 -13.75
N GLN A 70 31.71 -2.32 -14.19
CA GLN A 70 30.32 -2.07 -13.79
C GLN A 70 30.12 -2.35 -12.31
N LEU A 71 30.73 -3.42 -11.77
CA LEU A 71 30.70 -3.71 -10.33
C LEU A 71 31.28 -2.55 -9.50
N SER A 72 32.41 -1.99 -9.93
CA SER A 72 33.05 -0.84 -9.27
C SER A 72 32.14 0.40 -9.28
N ILE A 73 31.47 0.68 -10.40
CA ILE A 73 30.52 1.79 -10.52
C ILE A 73 29.33 1.59 -9.57
N PHE A 74 28.74 0.40 -9.52
CA PHE A 74 27.62 0.11 -8.62
C PHE A 74 28.03 0.24 -7.15
N LEU A 75 29.23 -0.21 -6.80
CA LEU A 75 29.76 -0.09 -5.45
C LEU A 75 29.96 1.37 -5.05
N LEU A 76 30.52 2.19 -5.96
CA LEU A 76 30.69 3.62 -5.73
C LEU A 76 29.34 4.35 -5.61
N LEU A 77 28.37 4.00 -6.45
CA LEU A 77 27.01 4.55 -6.38
C LEU A 77 26.31 4.16 -5.07
N GLY A 78 26.50 2.92 -4.62
CA GLY A 78 25.98 2.43 -3.34
C GLY A 78 26.57 3.18 -2.15
N ILE A 79 27.88 3.40 -2.13
CA ILE A 79 28.54 4.19 -1.08
C ILE A 79 28.01 5.63 -1.09
N MET A 80 27.90 6.25 -2.27
CA MET A 80 27.39 7.62 -2.38
C MET A 80 25.95 7.71 -1.89
N LEU A 81 25.10 6.73 -2.21
CA LEU A 81 23.73 6.65 -1.73
C LEU A 81 23.68 6.54 -0.20
N VAL A 82 24.51 5.69 0.41
CA VAL A 82 24.57 5.56 1.87
C VAL A 82 24.98 6.89 2.51
N VAL A 83 26.01 7.56 1.99
CA VAL A 83 26.43 8.87 2.50
C VAL A 83 25.34 9.92 2.30
N PHE A 84 24.64 9.91 1.18
CA PHE A 84 23.50 10.80 0.93
C PHE A 84 22.37 10.53 1.94
N LEU A 85 22.04 9.27 2.18
CA LEU A 85 21.03 8.88 3.15
C LEU A 85 21.42 9.34 4.56
N THR A 86 22.64 9.08 5.02
CA THR A 86 23.05 9.47 6.39
C THR A 86 23.25 10.97 6.58
N SER A 87 23.56 11.72 5.52
CA SER A 87 23.77 13.17 5.60
C SER A 87 22.51 14.01 5.38
N ARG A 88 21.54 13.49 4.62
CA ARG A 88 20.30 14.21 4.28
C ARG A 88 19.07 13.71 5.02
N PHE A 89 19.07 12.46 5.43
CA PHE A 89 18.05 11.93 6.30
C PHE A 89 18.66 11.90 7.69
N GLU A 90 18.17 12.78 8.56
CA GLU A 90 18.24 12.52 9.98
C GLU A 90 17.55 11.16 10.18
N THR A 91 18.33 10.13 10.48
CA THR A 91 17.78 8.88 10.96
C THR A 91 17.03 9.24 12.23
N THR A 92 15.70 9.37 12.15
CA THR A 92 14.86 9.42 13.33
C THR A 92 15.21 8.17 14.12
N PRO A 93 15.87 8.29 15.29
CA PRO A 93 16.49 7.14 15.95
C PRO A 93 15.46 6.13 16.45
N ASN A 94 14.17 6.43 16.33
CA ASN A 94 13.10 5.48 16.49
C ASN A 94 11.95 5.87 15.57
N ILE A 95 11.72 5.11 14.49
CA ILE A 95 10.34 4.92 14.04
C ILE A 95 9.74 3.92 15.03
N HIS A 96 9.50 4.36 16.26
CA HIS A 96 8.50 3.70 17.08
C HIS A 96 7.19 3.93 16.33
N PHE A 97 6.69 2.89 15.65
CA PHE A 97 5.25 2.70 15.59
C PHE A 97 4.80 2.47 17.03
N SER A 98 4.83 3.53 17.84
CA SER A 98 4.13 3.59 19.10
C SER A 98 2.68 3.47 18.67
N LEU A 99 2.16 2.24 18.66
CA LEU A 99 0.74 2.11 18.88
C LEU A 99 0.48 2.97 20.11
N PRO A 100 -0.32 4.04 19.98
CA PRO A 100 -0.54 4.97 21.08
C PRO A 100 -0.90 4.15 22.30
N GLU A 101 -0.14 4.34 23.39
CA GLU A 101 -0.25 3.52 24.60
C GLU A 101 -1.70 3.60 25.05
N GLN A 102 -2.44 2.51 24.84
CA GLN A 102 -3.85 2.45 25.17
C GLN A 102 -3.95 2.38 26.68
N ILE A 103 -4.39 3.47 27.30
CA ILE A 103 -4.62 3.50 28.73
C ILE A 103 -6.02 2.94 28.94
N LEU A 104 -6.07 1.70 29.41
CA LEU A 104 -7.30 1.03 29.83
C LEU A 104 -7.85 1.78 31.05
N LEU A 105 -9.13 2.12 30.99
CA LEU A 105 -9.86 2.73 32.10
C LEU A 105 -10.43 1.56 32.93
N ASP A 106 -9.91 1.39 34.14
CA ASP A 106 -10.05 0.20 34.97
C ASP A 106 -11.51 0.04 35.43
N GLY A 107 -12.24 -0.85 34.76
CA GLY A 107 -13.65 -1.14 35.05
C GLY A 107 -14.62 -0.89 33.89
N LYS A 108 -14.17 -0.25 32.80
CA LYS A 108 -15.02 0.05 31.64
C LYS A 108 -14.37 -0.40 30.33
N LYS A 109 -15.17 -0.68 29.30
CA LYS A 109 -14.68 -1.01 27.93
C LYS A 109 -14.11 0.23 27.20
N SER A 110 -13.77 1.27 27.94
CA SER A 110 -13.34 2.57 27.43
C SER A 110 -11.83 2.68 27.45
N VAL A 111 -11.26 3.28 26.40
CA VAL A 111 -9.80 3.38 26.23
C VAL A 111 -9.42 4.81 25.89
N LEU A 112 -8.43 5.36 26.62
CA LEU A 112 -7.77 6.60 26.24
C LEU A 112 -6.56 6.29 25.35
N VAL A 113 -6.49 6.98 24.21
CA VAL A 113 -5.50 6.79 23.15
C VAL A 113 -4.76 8.12 22.93
N PRO A 114 -3.68 8.38 23.68
CA PRO A 114 -2.88 9.58 23.52
C PRO A 114 -2.00 9.46 22.27
N ILE A 115 -2.02 10.48 21.41
CA ILE A 115 -1.28 10.55 20.15
C ILE A 115 -0.15 11.56 20.32
N TYR A 116 1.08 11.12 20.03
CA TYR A 116 2.28 11.93 20.11
C TYR A 116 2.95 12.00 18.73
N SER A 117 3.43 13.17 18.34
CA SER A 117 4.17 13.39 17.11
C SER A 117 5.69 13.23 17.27
N SER A 118 6.19 13.22 18.51
CA SER A 118 7.62 13.08 18.82
C SER A 118 7.87 12.57 20.25
N ASP A 119 9.08 12.07 20.53
CA ASP A 119 9.51 11.67 21.88
C ASP A 119 9.53 12.85 22.87
N ILE A 120 9.79 14.07 22.37
CA ILE A 120 9.75 15.30 23.18
C ILE A 120 8.32 15.56 23.66
N GLU A 121 7.33 15.38 22.78
CA GLU A 121 5.92 15.52 23.13
C GLU A 121 5.47 14.43 24.11
N LEU A 122 5.93 13.19 23.92
CA LEU A 122 5.68 12.09 24.87
C LEU A 122 6.22 12.44 26.27
N ALA A 123 7.45 12.95 26.37
CA ALA A 123 8.03 13.35 27.64
C ALA A 123 7.27 14.53 28.29
N ALA A 124 6.77 15.47 27.49
CA ALA A 124 6.06 16.66 27.99
C ALA A 124 4.59 16.39 28.39
N PHE A 125 3.91 15.49 27.70
CA PHE A 125 2.46 15.25 27.85
C PHE A 125 2.08 13.85 28.36
N GLY A 126 3.02 12.91 28.40
CA GLY A 126 2.79 11.53 28.89
C GLY A 126 2.12 11.49 30.26
N ASP A 127 2.73 12.13 31.25
CA ASP A 127 2.19 12.19 32.62
C ASP A 127 0.88 12.99 32.73
N LYS A 128 0.64 13.93 31.81
CA LYS A 128 -0.60 14.72 31.77
C LYS A 128 -1.76 13.86 31.27
N PHE A 129 -1.57 13.12 30.18
CA PHE A 129 -2.57 12.18 29.67
C PHE A 129 -2.80 11.02 30.64
N ARG A 130 -1.77 10.54 31.33
CA ARG A 130 -1.94 9.54 32.40
C ARG A 130 -2.78 10.05 33.56
N ARG A 131 -2.54 11.28 34.03
CA ARG A 131 -3.39 11.93 35.06
C ARG A 131 -4.83 12.10 34.59
N MET A 132 -5.03 12.51 33.34
CA MET A 132 -6.36 12.62 32.74
C MET A 132 -7.05 11.26 32.66
N ALA A 133 -6.33 10.18 32.34
CA ALA A 133 -6.89 8.82 32.34
C ALA A 133 -7.44 8.46 33.73
N VAL A 134 -6.67 8.71 34.79
CA VAL A 134 -7.11 8.48 36.18
C VAL A 134 -8.36 9.30 36.53
N LEU A 135 -8.45 10.55 36.06
CA LEU A 135 -9.62 11.39 36.29
C LEU A 135 -10.85 10.89 35.52
N ILE A 136 -10.68 10.47 34.27
CA ILE A 136 -11.77 9.89 33.46
C ILE A 136 -12.23 8.57 34.08
N ASP A 137 -11.29 7.76 34.59
CA ASP A 137 -11.58 6.48 35.24
C ASP A 137 -12.41 6.65 36.53
N SER A 138 -12.21 7.77 37.23
CA SER A 138 -13.00 8.13 38.41
C SER A 138 -14.46 8.48 38.12
N CYS A 139 -14.88 8.56 36.85
CA CYS A 139 -16.25 8.87 36.50
C CYS A 139 -17.18 7.67 36.70
N ASP A 140 -18.38 7.91 37.24
CA ASP A 140 -19.40 6.87 37.45
C ASP A 140 -19.89 6.27 36.14
N THR A 141 -20.03 7.10 35.11
CA THR A 141 -20.53 6.72 33.77
C THR A 141 -19.65 7.36 32.69
N ILE A 142 -19.17 6.54 31.75
CA ILE A 142 -18.41 6.99 30.56
C ILE A 142 -19.18 6.53 29.33
N VAL A 143 -19.61 7.48 28.51
CA VAL A 143 -20.42 7.22 27.30
C VAL A 143 -19.53 6.73 26.14
N TRP A 144 -18.25 7.11 26.15
CA TRP A 144 -17.32 6.92 25.05
C TRP A 144 -16.50 5.64 25.19
N GLN A 145 -16.36 4.88 24.10
CA GLN A 145 -15.54 3.67 24.06
C GLN A 145 -14.07 3.97 23.74
N LYS A 146 -13.81 4.96 22.88
CA LYS A 146 -12.46 5.40 22.57
C LYS A 146 -12.37 6.91 22.66
N ILE A 147 -11.33 7.36 23.34
CA ILE A 147 -11.01 8.77 23.50
C ILE A 147 -9.62 8.97 22.90
N TYR A 148 -9.52 9.68 21.79
CA TYR A 148 -8.25 10.07 21.21
C TYR A 148 -7.88 11.46 21.69
N ALA A 149 -6.65 11.63 22.16
CA ALA A 149 -6.16 12.90 22.67
C ALA A 149 -4.81 13.24 22.03
N ALA A 150 -4.64 14.45 21.52
CA ALA A 150 -3.38 14.91 20.93
C ALA A 150 -3.09 16.35 21.33
N SER A 151 -1.81 16.69 21.50
CA SER A 151 -1.39 18.08 21.71
C SER A 151 -1.00 18.72 20.38
N SER A 152 -1.11 20.04 20.30
CA SER A 152 -0.42 20.82 19.27
C SER A 152 1.09 20.76 19.48
N GLN A 153 1.86 21.05 18.43
CA GLN A 153 3.33 21.13 18.52
C GLN A 153 3.84 22.15 19.56
N LYS A 154 3.04 23.19 19.85
CA LYS A 154 3.37 24.22 20.84
C LYS A 154 2.83 23.92 22.23
N GLY A 155 1.96 22.91 22.40
CA GLY A 155 1.37 22.58 23.69
C GLY A 155 0.21 23.47 24.12
N ASP A 156 -0.19 24.43 23.29
CA ASP A 156 -1.23 25.44 23.55
C ASP A 156 -2.65 24.96 23.21
N VAL A 157 -2.78 23.90 22.42
CA VAL A 157 -4.08 23.35 22.02
C VAL A 157 -4.10 21.84 22.22
N LEU A 158 -5.18 21.37 22.83
CA LEU A 158 -5.54 19.96 22.92
C LEU A 158 -6.63 19.62 21.93
N HIS A 159 -6.47 18.49 21.27
CA HIS A 159 -7.44 17.92 20.35
C HIS A 159 -7.99 16.64 20.96
N PHE A 160 -9.32 16.60 21.09
CA PHE A 160 -10.03 15.42 21.53
C PHE A 160 -10.94 14.90 20.43
N ILE A 161 -10.93 13.59 20.22
CA ILE A 161 -11.90 12.90 19.38
C ILE A 161 -12.46 11.76 20.21
N LEU A 162 -13.76 11.83 20.49
CA LEU A 162 -14.52 10.85 21.24
C LEU A 162 -15.26 9.97 20.25
N HIS A 163 -15.24 8.68 20.50
CA HIS A 163 -15.87 7.69 19.65
C HIS A 163 -16.66 6.70 20.49
N SER A 164 -17.92 6.49 20.10
CA SER A 164 -18.78 5.44 20.64
C SER A 164 -19.40 4.67 19.49
N THR A 165 -19.43 3.36 19.59
CA THR A 165 -20.20 2.51 18.68
C THR A 165 -21.39 1.96 19.45
N ASP A 166 -22.60 2.36 19.05
CA ASP A 166 -23.85 1.87 19.61
C ASP A 166 -24.62 1.01 18.58
N ALA A 167 -25.87 0.64 18.90
CA ALA A 167 -26.71 -0.16 18.00
C ALA A 167 -27.24 0.63 16.79
N VAL A 168 -27.10 1.95 16.80
CA VAL A 168 -27.63 2.90 15.80
C VAL A 168 -26.53 3.30 14.80
N GLY A 169 -25.26 3.28 15.22
CA GLY A 169 -24.10 3.50 14.35
C GLY A 169 -22.85 3.95 15.12
N ASP A 170 -21.87 4.46 14.38
CA ASP A 170 -20.69 5.10 14.98
C ASP A 170 -20.96 6.58 15.23
N GLU A 171 -20.73 7.02 16.47
CA GLU A 171 -20.80 8.41 16.88
C GLU A 171 -19.38 8.95 17.10
N PHE A 172 -19.10 10.12 16.51
CA PHE A 172 -17.84 10.84 16.67
C PHE A 172 -18.12 12.26 17.15
N THR A 173 -17.50 12.63 18.26
CA THR A 173 -17.53 14.01 18.78
C THR A 173 -16.10 14.53 18.91
N GLY A 174 -15.81 15.66 18.28
CA GLY A 174 -14.48 16.25 18.29
C GLY A 174 -14.52 17.66 18.86
N PHE A 175 -13.60 17.99 19.75
CA PHE A 175 -13.44 19.36 20.22
C PHE A 175 -11.97 19.70 20.49
N LYS A 176 -11.72 21.00 20.61
CA LYS A 176 -10.39 21.55 20.85
C LYS A 176 -10.44 22.40 22.10
N VAL A 177 -9.42 22.26 22.94
CA VAL A 177 -9.26 23.05 24.16
C VAL A 177 -8.03 23.90 23.98
N ILE A 178 -8.18 25.21 24.11
CA ILE A 178 -7.06 26.15 24.06
C ILE A 178 -6.62 26.41 25.49
N ASN A 179 -5.36 26.12 25.79
CA ASN A 179 -4.77 26.39 27.09
C ASN A 179 -4.18 27.81 27.10
N VAL A 180 -4.95 28.76 27.63
CA VAL A 180 -4.57 30.18 27.65
C VAL A 180 -3.50 30.47 28.72
N ASP A 181 -3.48 29.71 29.82
CA ASP A 181 -2.63 29.97 30.98
C ASP A 181 -1.40 29.05 31.06
N GLU A 182 -1.16 28.26 29.99
CA GLU A 182 -0.13 27.19 29.91
C GLU A 182 -0.23 26.14 31.03
N ASN A 183 -1.30 26.18 31.84
CA ASN A 183 -1.52 25.30 32.97
C ASN A 183 -2.61 24.27 32.64
N TRP A 184 -2.40 23.02 33.05
CA TRP A 184 -3.29 21.89 32.77
C TRP A 184 -4.19 21.54 33.97
N ASP A 185 -4.12 22.33 35.04
CA ASP A 185 -4.93 22.16 36.24
C ASP A 185 -6.44 22.40 36.02
N PHE A 186 -6.84 22.89 34.84
CA PHE A 186 -8.26 23.00 34.48
C PHE A 186 -8.92 21.63 34.27
N LEU A 187 -8.13 20.57 34.03
CA LEU A 187 -8.62 19.19 33.90
C LEU A 187 -9.10 18.68 35.26
N THR A 188 -10.33 18.99 35.59
CA THR A 188 -11.01 18.58 36.83
C THR A 188 -12.20 17.68 36.52
N SER A 189 -12.69 16.94 37.51
CA SER A 189 -13.90 16.12 37.35
C SER A 189 -15.12 16.96 36.93
N ALA A 190 -15.21 18.21 37.41
CA ALA A 190 -16.27 19.13 37.00
C ALA A 190 -16.16 19.49 35.51
N TRP A 191 -14.95 19.79 35.05
CA TRP A 191 -14.68 20.07 33.64
C TRP A 191 -14.99 18.86 32.74
N LEU A 192 -14.61 17.64 33.17
CA LEU A 192 -14.90 16.40 32.44
C LEU A 192 -16.41 16.18 32.26
N LYS A 193 -17.23 16.54 33.25
CA LYS A 193 -18.70 16.50 33.13
C LYS A 193 -19.23 17.58 32.19
N GLU A 194 -18.70 18.79 32.28
CA GLU A 194 -19.13 19.92 31.42
C GLU A 194 -18.91 19.63 29.93
N VAL A 195 -17.77 19.05 29.57
CA VAL A 195 -17.45 18.70 28.17
C VAL A 195 -18.01 17.35 27.73
N GLY A 196 -18.73 16.64 28.61
CA GLY A 196 -19.43 15.40 28.29
C GLY A 196 -18.55 14.15 28.23
N PHE A 197 -17.36 14.12 28.85
CA PHE A 197 -16.64 12.86 29.05
C PHE A 197 -17.37 11.93 30.02
N CYS A 198 -18.02 12.54 31.00
CA CYS A 198 -18.63 11.86 32.14
C CYS A 198 -20.06 12.35 32.34
N GLU A 199 -20.94 11.45 32.78
CA GLU A 199 -22.28 11.77 33.28
C GLU A 199 -22.28 11.71 34.81
#